data_AF-A0A3D4Z183-F1
#
_entry.id   AF-A0A3D4Z183-F1
#
_cell.length_a   1.000
_cell.length_b   1.000
_cell.length_c   1.000
_cell.angle_alpha   90.00
_cell.angle_beta   90.00
_cell.angle_gamma   90.00
#
_symmetry.space_group_name_H-M   'P 1'
#
loop_
_entity.id
_entity.type
_entity.pdbx_description
1 polymer ?
#
loop_
_entity_poly.entity_id
_entity_poly.type
_entity_poly.pdbx_seq_one_letter_code
_entity_poly.pdbx_strand_id
1 'polypeptide(L)' 'ADDVKPGKRTSFPQSVKLKRGEVVLFSYIGYKSRAHRDKINAKVMKDPRLAKMMSSAMPFDGKRMFWGGFKSFVSLRG' A
#
# COMPACT_ATOMS: atom_id res chain seq x y z
N ALA A 1 15.34 3.29 0.07
CA ALA A 1 14.83 1.90 0.09
C ALA A 1 16.06 1.03 0.27
N ASP A 2 16.21 0.50 1.47
CA ASP A 2 17.55 0.28 1.99
C ASP A 2 18.10 -1.11 1.65
N ASP A 3 17.24 -2.06 1.24
CA ASP A 3 17.66 -3.35 0.70
C ASP A 3 16.60 -3.96 -0.24
N VAL A 4 16.40 -3.34 -1.40
CA VAL A 4 15.42 -3.79 -2.41
C VAL A 4 16.12 -4.10 -3.73
N LYS A 5 16.78 -5.26 -3.78
CA LYS A 5 17.55 -5.69 -4.96
C LYS A 5 16.63 -6.22 -6.06
N PRO A 6 16.94 -5.95 -7.34
CA PRO A 6 16.26 -6.58 -8.46
C PRO A 6 16.42 -8.11 -8.41
N GLY A 7 15.31 -8.82 -8.49
CA GLY A 7 15.28 -10.28 -8.55
C GLY A 7 15.43 -10.80 -9.97
N LYS A 8 15.82 -12.08 -10.12
CA LYS A 8 15.93 -12.75 -11.43
C LYS A 8 14.57 -13.08 -12.07
N ARG A 9 13.51 -13.25 -11.26
CA ARG A 9 12.16 -13.61 -11.73
C ARG A 9 11.10 -12.62 -11.24
N THR A 10 11.11 -12.27 -9.96
CA THR A 10 10.21 -11.29 -9.35
C THR A 10 10.94 -10.54 -8.23
N SER A 11 10.54 -9.29 -7.97
CA SER A 11 11.05 -8.44 -6.88
C SER A 11 10.14 -7.22 -6.72
N PHE A 12 10.20 -6.53 -5.58
CA PHE A 12 9.37 -5.34 -5.34
C PHE A 12 9.51 -4.26 -6.43
N PRO A 13 10.71 -3.93 -6.98
CA PRO A 13 10.85 -2.97 -8.07
C PRO A 13 10.17 -3.47 -9.36
N GLN A 14 10.25 -4.78 -9.63
CA GLN A 14 9.56 -5.39 -10.79
C GLN A 14 8.05 -5.38 -10.61
N SER A 15 7.54 -5.59 -9.39
CA SER A 15 6.11 -5.51 -9.10
C SER A 15 5.57 -4.14 -9.49
N VAL A 16 6.18 -3.05 -9.03
CA VAL A 16 5.70 -1.68 -9.31
C VAL A 16 6.19 -1.08 -10.64
N LYS A 17 6.84 -1.87 -11.51
CA LYS A 17 7.50 -1.36 -12.74
C LYS A 17 8.28 -0.07 -12.46
N LEU A 18 9.17 -0.13 -11.47
CA LEU A 18 9.92 1.01 -10.95
C LEU A 18 10.75 1.65 -12.08
N LYS A 19 10.65 2.97 -12.24
CA LYS A 19 11.48 3.75 -13.18
C LYS A 19 12.71 4.31 -12.49
N ARG A 20 13.70 4.72 -13.29
CA ARG A 20 14.89 5.42 -12.78
C ARG A 20 14.46 6.72 -12.10
N GLY A 21 14.89 6.92 -10.85
CA GLY A 21 14.54 8.08 -10.02
C GLY A 21 13.35 7.86 -9.09
N GLU A 22 12.71 6.69 -9.10
CA GLU A 22 11.64 6.33 -8.17
C GLU A 22 12.16 5.42 -7.05
N VAL A 23 11.42 5.40 -5.93
CA VAL A 23 11.72 4.55 -4.77
C VAL A 23 10.51 3.68 -4.46
N VAL A 24 10.74 2.41 -4.13
CA VAL A 24 9.68 1.51 -3.67
C VAL A 24 9.25 1.92 -2.26
N LEU A 25 7.94 2.13 -2.07
CA LEU A 25 7.32 2.28 -0.75
C LEU A 25 6.47 1.04 -0.43
N PHE A 26 6.71 0.46 0.74
CA PHE A 26 5.85 -0.58 1.31
C PHE A 26 5.06 -0.01 2.48
N SER A 27 3.75 -0.23 2.49
CA SER A 27 2.87 0.15 3.61
C SER A 27 1.80 -0.91 3.84
N TYR A 28 1.38 -1.05 5.10
CA TYR A 28 0.26 -1.89 5.48
C TYR A 28 -0.51 -1.23 6.61
N ILE A 29 -1.81 -1.54 6.70
CA ILE A 29 -2.67 -1.07 7.79
C ILE A 29 -3.20 -2.31 8.51
N GLY A 30 -2.92 -2.39 9.81
CA GLY A 30 -3.45 -3.45 10.67
C GLY A 30 -4.92 -3.20 10.99
N TYR A 31 -5.76 -4.22 10.77
CA TYR A 31 -7.18 -4.18 11.12
C TYR A 31 -7.54 -5.36 12.01
N LYS A 32 -8.39 -5.11 13.02
CA LYS A 32 -8.93 -6.16 13.92
C LYS A 32 -9.64 -7.29 13.16
N SER A 33 -10.34 -6.98 12.07
CA SER A 33 -11.03 -7.96 11.23
C SER A 33 -11.29 -7.40 9.83
N ARG A 34 -11.66 -8.26 8.87
CA ARG A 34 -12.05 -7.84 7.52
C ARG A 34 -13.26 -6.92 7.54
N ALA A 35 -14.28 -7.23 8.34
CA ALA A 35 -15.44 -6.37 8.51
C ALA A 35 -15.06 -4.99 9.09
N HIS A 36 -14.08 -4.94 10.00
CA HIS A 36 -13.57 -3.68 10.52
C HIS A 36 -12.83 -2.85 9.45
N ARG A 37 -12.00 -3.51 8.63
CA ARG A 37 -11.36 -2.88 7.46
C ARG A 37 -12.40 -2.27 6.53
N ASP A 38 -13.43 -3.02 6.16
CA ASP A 38 -14.43 -2.58 5.19
C ASP A 38 -15.21 -1.35 5.71
N LYS A 39 -15.55 -1.36 7.02
CA LYS A 39 -16.16 -0.19 7.69
C LYS A 39 -15.24 1.03 7.70
N ILE A 40 -13.95 0.86 7.97
CA ILE A 40 -12.98 1.96 7.98
C ILE A 40 -12.78 2.51 6.57
N ASN A 41 -12.56 1.66 5.57
CA ASN A 41 -12.39 2.08 4.18
C ASN A 41 -13.60 2.89 3.70
N ALA A 42 -14.82 2.47 4.03
CA ALA A 42 -16.03 3.22 3.68
C ALA A 42 -16.08 4.61 4.33
N LYS A 43 -15.55 4.76 5.56
CA LYS A 43 -15.44 6.07 6.23
C LYS A 43 -14.35 6.93 5.61
N VAL A 44 -13.18 6.36 5.36
CA VAL A 44 -12.02 7.02 4.74
C VAL A 44 -12.39 7.60 3.38
N MET A 45 -13.10 6.84 2.54
CA MET A 45 -13.54 7.30 1.22
C MET A 45 -14.57 8.43 1.27
N LYS A 46 -15.28 8.59 2.39
CA LYS A 46 -16.28 9.65 2.61
C LYS A 46 -15.72 10.81 3.44
N ASP A 47 -14.47 10.75 3.87
CA ASP A 47 -13.90 11.73 4.79
C ASP A 47 -13.50 13.01 4.03
N PRO A 48 -14.14 14.16 4.30
CA PRO A 48 -13.85 15.42 3.61
C PRO A 48 -12.43 15.92 3.88
N ARG A 49 -11.77 15.48 4.97
CA ARG A 49 -10.36 15.81 5.26
C ARG A 49 -9.42 15.15 4.25
N LEU A 50 -9.78 13.96 3.78
CA LEU A 50 -8.99 13.19 2.81
C LEU A 50 -9.33 13.56 1.37
N ALA A 51 -10.52 14.09 1.10
CA ALA A 51 -10.92 14.55 -0.24
C ALA A 51 -9.90 15.55 -0.83
N LYS A 52 -9.40 16.49 -0.01
CA LYS A 52 -8.37 17.45 -0.44
C LYS A 52 -7.04 16.77 -0.79
N MET A 53 -6.61 15.78 0.00
CA MET A 53 -5.40 14.99 -0.26
C MET A 53 -5.52 14.10 -1.51
N MET A 54 -6.71 13.56 -1.79
CA MET A 54 -6.95 12.75 -2.98
C MET A 54 -7.01 13.59 -4.26
N SER A 55 -7.39 14.87 -4.13
CA SER A 55 -7.41 15.84 -5.24
C SER A 55 -6.06 16.50 -5.51
N SER A 56 -5.18 16.62 -4.51
CA SER A 56 -3.79 17.01 -4.74
C SER A 56 -3.07 15.91 -5.51
N ALA A 57 -2.20 16.29 -6.45
CA ALA A 57 -1.45 15.34 -7.27
C ALA A 57 -0.79 14.28 -6.38
N MET A 58 -1.25 13.03 -6.50
CA MET A 58 -0.68 11.90 -5.77
C MET A 58 0.82 11.88 -6.04
N PRO A 59 1.68 11.81 -5.00
CA PRO A 59 3.13 11.87 -5.16
C PRO A 59 3.74 10.60 -5.79
N PHE A 60 2.88 9.66 -6.22
CA PHE A 60 3.25 8.40 -6.88
C PHE A 60 2.23 8.03 -7.95
N ASP A 61 2.63 7.15 -8.86
CA ASP A 61 1.77 6.67 -9.95
C ASP A 61 0.81 5.57 -9.45
N GLY A 62 -0.45 5.96 -9.20
CA GLY A 62 -1.50 5.04 -8.75
C GLY A 62 -1.79 3.87 -9.69
N LYS A 63 -1.49 3.96 -11.00
CA LYS A 63 -1.70 2.86 -11.95
C LYS A 63 -0.72 1.70 -11.72
N ARG A 64 0.41 1.97 -11.06
CA ARG A 64 1.45 0.99 -10.72
C ARG A 64 1.43 0.60 -9.24
N MET A 65 0.43 1.06 -8.50
CA MET A 65 0.21 0.65 -7.12
C MET A 65 -0.41 -0.75 -7.08
N PHE A 66 0.10 -1.59 -6.18
CA PHE A 66 -0.46 -2.91 -5.90
C PHE A 66 -1.01 -2.90 -4.48
N TRP A 67 -2.24 -3.37 -4.29
CA TRP A 67 -2.85 -3.49 -2.97
C TRP A 67 -3.57 -4.82 -2.82
N GLY A 68 -3.67 -5.29 -1.57
CA GLY A 68 -4.33 -6.54 -1.23
C GLY A 68 -4.75 -6.56 0.23
N GLY A 69 -5.78 -7.36 0.53
CA GLY A 69 -6.15 -7.67 1.91
C GLY A 69 -5.60 -9.03 2.28
N PHE A 70 -4.81 -9.11 3.35
CA PHE A 70 -4.20 -10.34 3.82
C PHE A 70 -4.72 -10.69 5.22
N LYS A 71 -4.95 -11.98 5.48
CA LYS A 71 -5.19 -12.48 6.83
C LYS A 71 -3.84 -12.85 7.44
N SER A 72 -3.53 -12.32 8.63
CA SER A 72 -2.31 -12.70 9.33
C SER A 72 -2.36 -14.20 9.65
N PHE A 73 -1.36 -14.94 9.19
CA PHE A 73 -1.21 -16.37 9.48
C PHE A 73 -0.31 -16.60 10.70
N VAL A 74 0.79 -15.85 10.78
CA VAL A 74 1.68 -15.80 11.93
C VAL A 74 1.56 -14.42 12.56
N SER A 75 1.53 -14.37 13.89
CA SER A 75 1.71 -13.15 14.67
C SER A 75 2.51 -13.55 15.90
N LEU A 76 3.61 -12.85 16.15
CA LEU A 76 4.31 -12.99 17.43
C LEU A 76 3.43 -12.29 18.47
N ARG A 77 2.64 -13.08 19.21
CA ARG A 77 2.06 -12.64 20.48
C ARG A 77 3.24 -12.59 21.48
N GLY A 78 3.66 -11.39 21.84
CA GLY A 78 4.16 -11.09 23.18
C GLY A 78 2.98 -10.57 23.98
#